data_AF-A0A2K5C161-F1
#
_entry.id   AF-A0A2K5C161-F1
#
_cell.length_a   1.000
_cell.length_b   1.000
_cell.length_c   1.000
_cell.angle_alpha   90.00
_cell.angle_beta   90.00
_cell.angle_gamma   90.00
#
_symmetry.space_group_name_H-M   'P 1'
#
loop_
_entity.id
_entity.type
_entity.pdbx_description
1 polymer ?
#
loop_
_entity_poly.entity_id
_entity_poly.type
_entity_poly.pdbx_seq_one_letter_code
_entity_poly.pdbx_strand_id
1 'polypeptide(L)'
;VLSQGALSQGVLSQDAASLKRAYEWIKSANLGKSEFDPSESFSPDLLVLCAEQALKMGQPEVSEDCIQMYFKVKAPVTQFVGRAHLCRAQLCAPKSAENLEELENCVTQYMKAINFAKGEPRYYFLVYNASVLYWQMVRPFLKPGYHHYLIPSLSQIVNVLSQTEEEDKEWRAELMLELLECYVQAGRKEEAARFCSSAAPFIKSHVPQKYRQIFSVMVRRELMDELQLKEEMKNSVSLSVAFYINMLK
;
A
#
# COMPACT_ATOMS: atom_id res chain seq x y z
N VAL A 1 25.56 13.54 24.40
CA VAL A 1 25.08 12.26 23.84
C VAL A 1 24.25 11.46 24.84
N LEU A 2 24.62 11.38 26.13
CA LEU A 2 23.83 10.67 27.16
C LEU A 2 22.49 11.36 27.54
N SER A 3 22.36 12.68 27.36
CA SER A 3 21.14 13.44 27.72
C SER A 3 20.00 13.33 26.70
N GLN A 4 20.31 13.16 25.41
CA GLN A 4 19.29 13.01 24.36
C GLN A 4 18.63 11.62 24.40
N GLY A 5 19.36 10.57 24.80
CA GLY A 5 18.83 9.21 24.94
C GLY A 5 17.89 9.04 26.15
N ALA A 6 18.12 9.76 27.25
CA ALA A 6 17.24 9.72 28.42
C ALA A 6 15.92 10.49 28.20
N LEU A 7 15.98 11.62 27.48
CA LEU A 7 14.79 12.39 27.09
C LEU A 7 13.92 11.61 26.11
N SER A 8 14.51 10.92 25.12
CA SER A 8 13.74 10.10 24.18
C SER A 8 13.12 8.86 24.85
N GLN A 9 13.83 8.21 25.77
CA GLN A 9 13.27 7.11 26.57
C GLN A 9 12.15 7.57 27.51
N GLY A 10 12.30 8.75 28.15
CA GLY A 10 11.27 9.33 29.01
C GLY A 10 9.98 9.69 28.24
N VAL A 11 10.11 10.27 27.05
CA VAL A 11 8.96 10.60 26.17
C VAL A 11 8.28 9.32 25.68
N LEU A 12 9.02 8.33 25.20
CA LEU A 12 8.47 7.03 24.79
C LEU A 12 7.71 6.33 25.93
N SER A 13 8.21 6.45 27.16
CA SER A 13 7.55 5.91 28.35
C SER A 13 6.26 6.66 28.71
N GLN A 14 6.21 7.98 28.53
CA GLN A 14 5.02 8.79 28.78
C GLN A 14 3.94 8.57 27.73
N ASP A 15 4.34 8.44 26.46
CA ASP A 15 3.44 8.15 25.35
C ASP A 15 2.77 6.77 25.54
N ALA A 16 3.55 5.76 25.93
CA ALA A 16 3.04 4.41 26.18
C ALA A 16 2.00 4.38 27.32
N ALA A 17 2.25 5.12 28.40
CA ALA A 17 1.30 5.25 29.49
C ALA A 17 0.01 5.98 29.07
N SER A 18 0.13 6.98 28.21
CA SER A 18 -1.02 7.75 27.70
C SER A 18 -1.89 6.91 26.77
N LEU A 19 -1.28 6.15 25.85
CA LEU A 19 -1.99 5.20 24.99
C LEU A 19 -2.74 4.15 25.82
N LYS A 20 -2.08 3.58 26.84
CA LYS A 20 -2.70 2.59 27.71
C LYS A 20 -3.93 3.14 28.43
N ARG A 21 -3.85 4.35 28.99
CA ARG A 21 -5.00 5.02 29.62
C ARG A 21 -6.14 5.26 28.63
N ALA A 22 -5.82 5.75 27.43
CA ALA A 22 -6.83 5.96 26.39
C ALA A 22 -7.56 4.66 26.03
N TYR A 23 -6.80 3.57 25.85
CA TYR A 23 -7.36 2.23 25.59
C TYR A 23 -8.25 1.74 26.74
N GLU A 24 -7.82 1.89 28.00
CA GLU A 24 -8.60 1.48 29.17
C GLU A 24 -9.91 2.26 29.31
N TRP A 25 -9.90 3.56 29.00
CA TRP A 25 -11.10 4.39 28.98
C TRP A 25 -12.05 4.00 27.87
N ILE A 26 -11.54 3.81 26.65
CA ILE A 26 -12.32 3.34 25.49
C ILE A 26 -13.00 2.00 25.83
N LYS A 27 -12.26 1.06 26.40
CA LYS A 27 -12.78 -0.26 26.79
C LYS A 27 -13.86 -0.17 27.86
N SER A 28 -13.68 0.68 28.87
CA SER A 28 -14.66 0.89 29.94
C SER A 28 -15.94 1.54 29.41
N ALA A 29 -15.81 2.54 28.53
CA ALA A 29 -16.95 3.18 27.86
C ALA A 29 -17.72 2.21 26.96
N ASN A 30 -17.02 1.40 26.15
CA ASN A 30 -17.63 0.41 25.27
C ASN A 30 -18.38 -0.70 26.03
N LEU A 31 -17.97 -1.00 27.27
CA LEU A 31 -18.66 -1.96 28.15
C LEU A 31 -19.83 -1.34 28.93
N GLY A 32 -20.15 -0.05 28.71
CA GLY A 32 -21.19 0.66 29.46
C GLY A 32 -20.84 0.86 30.94
N LYS A 33 -19.54 0.81 31.28
CA LYS A 33 -19.02 0.95 32.66
C LYS A 33 -18.34 2.31 32.89
N SER A 34 -18.65 3.30 32.06
CA SER A 34 -18.08 4.65 32.21
C SER A 34 -18.66 5.33 33.44
N GLU A 35 -17.80 5.93 34.28
CA GLU A 35 -18.22 6.82 35.39
C GLU A 35 -18.63 8.22 34.89
N PHE A 36 -18.50 8.49 33.57
CA PHE A 36 -18.80 9.77 32.94
C PHE A 36 -20.27 9.89 32.51
N ASP A 37 -20.67 11.12 32.19
CA ASP A 37 -22.04 11.56 31.90
C ASP A 37 -22.78 10.58 30.96
N PRO A 38 -23.96 10.03 31.35
CA PRO A 38 -24.77 9.15 30.50
C PRO A 38 -25.22 9.78 29.17
N SER A 39 -25.13 11.10 29.05
CA SER A 39 -25.45 11.85 27.81
C SER A 39 -24.28 11.94 26.83
N GLU A 40 -23.05 11.60 27.24
CA GLU A 40 -21.87 11.63 26.37
C GLU A 40 -21.80 10.34 25.52
N SER A 41 -22.14 10.46 24.23
CA SER A 41 -22.02 9.33 23.31
C SER A 41 -20.57 9.15 22.84
N PHE A 42 -19.98 7.99 23.13
CA PHE A 42 -18.65 7.60 22.67
C PHE A 42 -18.65 7.33 21.15
N SER A 43 -17.83 8.07 20.39
CA SER A 43 -17.70 7.82 18.95
C SER A 43 -16.86 6.55 18.70
N PRO A 44 -17.37 5.57 17.93
CA PRO A 44 -16.59 4.40 17.52
C PRO A 44 -15.28 4.74 16.80
N ASP A 45 -15.19 5.92 16.19
CA ASP A 45 -14.00 6.39 15.47
C ASP A 45 -12.76 6.46 16.38
N LEU A 46 -12.94 6.69 17.68
CA LEU A 46 -11.86 6.71 18.68
C LEU A 46 -11.17 5.35 18.82
N LEU A 47 -11.88 4.25 18.58
CA LEU A 47 -11.29 2.90 18.55
C LEU A 47 -10.26 2.79 17.42
N VAL A 48 -10.59 3.31 16.24
CA VAL A 48 -9.68 3.26 15.09
C VAL A 48 -8.48 4.18 15.30
N LEU A 49 -8.68 5.37 15.87
CA LEU A 49 -7.56 6.27 16.23
C LEU A 49 -6.62 5.63 17.25
N CYS A 50 -7.17 4.98 18.28
CA CYS A 50 -6.38 4.24 19.26
C CYS A 50 -5.63 3.08 18.60
N ALA A 51 -6.27 2.33 17.70
CA ALA A 51 -5.66 1.23 16.98
C ALA A 51 -4.50 1.65 16.08
N GLU A 52 -4.63 2.75 15.35
CA GLU A 52 -3.55 3.30 14.52
C GLU A 52 -2.36 3.76 15.37
N GLN A 53 -2.63 4.43 16.49
CA GLN A 53 -1.56 4.87 17.38
C GLN A 53 -0.86 3.67 18.03
N ALA A 54 -1.61 2.65 18.43
CA ALA A 54 -1.07 1.41 18.97
C ALA A 54 -0.14 0.69 17.96
N LEU A 55 -0.52 0.64 16.67
CA LEU A 55 0.35 0.09 15.62
C LEU A 55 1.66 0.88 15.49
N LYS A 56 1.59 2.21 15.45
CA LYS A 56 2.79 3.08 15.38
C LYS A 56 3.74 2.88 16.56
N MET A 57 3.20 2.50 17.71
CA MET A 57 3.95 2.29 18.95
C MET A 57 4.34 0.83 19.18
N GLY A 58 4.07 -0.06 18.22
CA GLY A 58 4.42 -1.48 18.35
C GLY A 58 3.59 -2.24 19.40
N GLN A 59 2.34 -1.83 19.63
CA GLN A 59 1.38 -2.50 20.53
C GLN A 59 0.24 -3.16 19.73
N PRO A 60 0.52 -4.28 19.01
CA PRO A 60 -0.47 -4.91 18.14
C PRO A 60 -1.68 -5.46 18.89
N GLU A 61 -1.54 -5.88 20.15
CA GLU A 61 -2.63 -6.43 20.95
C GLU A 61 -3.70 -5.37 21.26
N VAL A 62 -3.27 -4.15 21.57
CA VAL A 62 -4.17 -3.00 21.80
C VAL A 62 -4.91 -2.64 20.51
N SER A 63 -4.18 -2.65 19.39
CA SER A 63 -4.77 -2.37 18.08
C SER A 63 -5.82 -3.41 17.71
N GLU A 64 -5.50 -4.69 17.85
CA GLU A 64 -6.44 -5.78 17.54
C GLU A 64 -7.71 -5.69 18.39
N ASP A 65 -7.61 -5.48 19.71
CA ASP A 65 -8.82 -5.37 20.56
C ASP A 65 -9.68 -4.16 20.16
N CYS A 66 -9.06 -3.02 19.86
CA CYS A 66 -9.76 -1.83 19.36
C CYS A 66 -10.47 -2.08 18.03
N ILE A 67 -9.80 -2.73 17.07
CA ILE A 67 -10.41 -3.06 15.77
C ILE A 67 -11.53 -4.08 15.90
N GLN A 68 -11.39 -5.08 16.78
CA GLN A 68 -12.46 -6.03 17.07
C GLN A 68 -13.69 -5.35 17.68
N MET A 69 -13.48 -4.42 18.63
CA MET A 69 -14.57 -3.63 19.19
C MET A 69 -15.24 -2.74 18.13
N TYR A 70 -14.47 -2.10 17.25
CA TYR A 70 -14.99 -1.25 16.18
C TYR A 70 -15.93 -2.00 15.23
N PHE A 71 -15.54 -3.20 14.80
CA PHE A 71 -16.39 -4.00 13.89
C PHE A 71 -17.57 -4.70 14.58
N LYS A 72 -17.62 -4.76 15.91
CA LYS A 72 -18.77 -5.27 16.67
C LYS A 72 -19.86 -4.22 16.85
N VAL A 73 -19.52 -2.93 16.87
CA VAL A 73 -20.49 -1.85 17.00
C VAL A 73 -21.03 -1.45 15.62
N LYS A 74 -22.31 -1.06 15.57
CA LYS A 74 -22.92 -0.54 14.34
C LYS A 74 -22.48 0.92 14.14
N ALA A 75 -21.26 1.10 13.63
CA ALA A 75 -20.70 2.42 13.36
C ALA A 75 -21.28 3.05 12.07
N PRO A 76 -21.37 4.39 11.99
CA PRO A 76 -21.63 5.08 10.73
C PRO A 76 -20.58 4.74 9.67
N VAL A 77 -21.01 4.68 8.41
CA VAL A 77 -20.12 4.37 7.29
C VAL A 77 -19.35 5.63 6.88
N THR A 78 -18.16 5.79 7.47
CA THR A 78 -17.24 6.91 7.23
C THR A 78 -15.87 6.41 6.80
N GLN A 79 -14.92 7.32 6.57
CA GLN A 79 -13.50 6.99 6.32
C GLN A 79 -12.90 5.97 7.31
N PHE A 80 -13.45 5.89 8.53
CA PHE A 80 -12.95 5.00 9.58
C PHE A 80 -13.17 3.52 9.28
N VAL A 81 -14.11 3.16 8.40
CA VAL A 81 -14.26 1.78 7.91
C VAL A 81 -13.02 1.36 7.11
N GLY A 82 -12.59 2.20 6.17
CA GLY A 82 -11.38 1.95 5.39
C GLY A 82 -10.13 1.92 6.27
N ARG A 83 -9.98 2.89 7.20
CA ARG A 83 -8.86 2.95 8.15
C ARG A 83 -8.79 1.74 9.08
N ALA A 84 -9.93 1.24 9.55
CA ALA A 84 -10.01 0.03 10.36
C ALA A 84 -9.53 -1.21 9.58
N HIS A 85 -9.91 -1.33 8.30
CA HIS A 85 -9.38 -2.38 7.43
C HIS A 85 -7.87 -2.26 7.21
N LEU A 86 -7.33 -1.04 7.07
CA LEU A 86 -5.87 -0.83 6.96
C LEU A 86 -5.12 -1.19 8.25
N CYS A 87 -5.70 -0.95 9.43
CA CYS A 87 -5.14 -1.44 10.70
C CYS A 87 -5.11 -2.97 10.73
N ARG A 88 -6.24 -3.61 10.37
CA ARG A 88 -6.33 -5.07 10.33
C ARG A 88 -5.36 -5.69 9.32
N ALA A 89 -5.16 -5.06 8.16
CA ALA A 89 -4.18 -5.49 7.18
C ALA A 89 -2.77 -5.53 7.79
N GLN A 90 -2.36 -4.47 8.50
CA GLN A 90 -1.05 -4.42 9.16
C GLN A 90 -0.90 -5.47 10.28
N LEU A 91 -1.97 -5.77 11.03
CA LEU A 91 -1.94 -6.78 12.09
C LEU A 91 -1.78 -8.21 11.56
N CYS A 92 -2.27 -8.49 10.36
CA CYS A 92 -2.13 -9.78 9.68
C CYS A 92 -1.02 -9.79 8.62
N ALA A 93 -0.09 -8.83 8.66
CA ALA A 93 1.01 -8.78 7.70
C ALA A 93 1.86 -10.07 7.78
N PRO A 94 2.16 -10.70 6.63
CA PRO A 94 2.91 -11.95 6.60
C PRO A 94 4.30 -11.82 7.19
N LYS A 95 4.69 -12.78 8.04
CA LYS A 95 6.01 -12.79 8.69
C LYS A 95 7.13 -13.21 7.74
N SER A 96 6.79 -13.95 6.68
CA SER A 96 7.72 -14.38 5.65
C SER A 96 6.98 -14.54 4.32
N ALA A 97 7.75 -14.55 3.22
CA ALA A 97 7.18 -14.78 1.89
C ALA A 97 6.63 -16.20 1.67
N GLU A 98 6.91 -17.13 2.59
CA GLU A 98 6.43 -18.51 2.53
C GLU A 98 5.01 -18.64 3.09
N ASN A 99 4.55 -17.65 3.87
CA ASN A 99 3.21 -17.66 4.44
C ASN A 99 2.19 -17.01 3.49
N LEU A 100 1.78 -17.78 2.48
CA LEU A 100 0.80 -17.33 1.47
C LEU A 100 -0.59 -17.10 2.07
N GLU A 101 -0.97 -17.86 3.10
CA GLU A 101 -2.26 -17.67 3.78
C GLU A 101 -2.32 -16.32 4.50
N GLU A 102 -1.25 -15.94 5.21
CA GLU A 102 -1.15 -14.59 5.81
C GLU A 102 -1.16 -13.50 4.72
N LEU A 103 -0.49 -13.71 3.59
CA LEU A 103 -0.55 -12.78 2.45
C LEU A 103 -1.99 -12.59 1.96
N GLU A 104 -2.71 -13.67 1.67
CA GLU A 104 -4.09 -13.63 1.15
C GLU A 104 -5.05 -12.94 2.13
N ASN A 105 -4.92 -13.26 3.42
CA ASN A 105 -5.68 -12.62 4.49
C ASN A 105 -5.39 -11.11 4.56
N CYS A 106 -4.13 -10.72 4.45
CA CYS A 106 -3.70 -9.32 4.46
C CYS A 106 -4.20 -8.55 3.23
N VAL A 107 -4.01 -9.13 2.04
CA VAL A 107 -4.51 -8.59 0.77
C VAL A 107 -6.01 -8.38 0.81
N THR A 108 -6.76 -9.31 1.38
CA THR A 108 -8.21 -9.20 1.52
C THR A 108 -8.61 -7.94 2.31
N GLN A 109 -7.88 -7.59 3.37
CA GLN A 109 -8.15 -6.38 4.14
C GLN A 109 -7.80 -5.11 3.36
N TYR A 110 -6.68 -5.09 2.64
CA TYR A 110 -6.36 -3.97 1.73
C TYR A 110 -7.44 -3.77 0.68
N MET A 111 -7.91 -4.84 0.04
CA MET A 111 -8.96 -4.75 -0.99
C MET A 111 -10.30 -4.29 -0.42
N LYS A 112 -10.63 -4.62 0.84
CA LYS A 112 -11.82 -4.06 1.51
C LYS A 112 -11.70 -2.54 1.66
N ALA A 113 -10.55 -2.03 2.12
CA ALA A 113 -10.32 -0.60 2.24
C ALA A 113 -10.37 0.12 0.87
N ILE A 114 -9.73 -0.43 -0.15
CA ILE A 114 -9.67 0.14 -1.50
C ILE A 114 -11.05 0.13 -2.16
N ASN A 115 -11.78 -0.98 -2.10
CA ASN A 115 -13.11 -1.08 -2.69
C ASN A 115 -14.14 -0.20 -1.99
N PHE A 116 -13.98 0.03 -0.68
CA PHE A 116 -14.75 1.02 0.05
C PHE A 116 -14.45 2.45 -0.44
N ALA A 117 -13.17 2.78 -0.57
CA ALA A 117 -12.72 4.14 -0.88
C ALA A 117 -12.96 4.56 -2.34
N LYS A 118 -12.83 3.63 -3.30
CA LYS A 118 -12.90 3.94 -4.74
C LYS A 118 -14.26 4.48 -5.21
N GLY A 119 -15.33 4.27 -4.45
CA GLY A 119 -16.68 4.69 -4.81
C GLY A 119 -17.00 6.16 -4.49
N GLU A 120 -16.11 6.85 -3.78
CA GLU A 120 -16.38 8.17 -3.20
C GLU A 120 -15.12 9.05 -3.25
N PRO A 121 -15.09 10.12 -4.07
CA PRO A 121 -13.91 10.96 -4.28
C PRO A 121 -13.25 11.49 -3.00
N ARG A 122 -14.04 11.88 -1.98
CA ARG A 122 -13.50 12.34 -0.68
C ARG A 122 -12.68 11.28 0.07
N TYR A 123 -12.74 10.01 -0.35
CA TYR A 123 -12.00 8.90 0.24
C TYR A 123 -10.84 8.41 -0.62
N TYR A 124 -10.54 9.04 -1.77
CA TYR A 124 -9.42 8.62 -2.63
C TYR A 124 -8.06 8.61 -1.92
N PHE A 125 -7.85 9.45 -0.92
CA PHE A 125 -6.64 9.40 -0.08
C PHE A 125 -6.45 8.03 0.62
N LEU A 126 -7.53 7.28 0.90
CA LEU A 126 -7.43 5.92 1.45
C LEU A 126 -6.93 4.92 0.42
N VAL A 127 -7.22 5.11 -0.87
CA VAL A 127 -6.65 4.28 -1.94
C VAL A 127 -5.14 4.47 -2.00
N TYR A 128 -4.69 5.74 -1.97
CA TYR A 128 -3.26 6.06 -1.90
C TYR A 128 -2.60 5.46 -0.66
N ASN A 129 -3.15 5.72 0.54
CA ASN A 129 -2.62 5.17 1.79
C ASN A 129 -2.57 3.63 1.78
N ALA A 130 -3.60 2.98 1.26
CA ALA A 130 -3.64 1.53 1.11
C ALA A 130 -2.51 1.02 0.21
N SER A 131 -2.24 1.71 -0.91
CA SER A 131 -1.16 1.33 -1.83
C SER A 131 0.23 1.43 -1.20
N VAL A 132 0.48 2.47 -0.39
CA VAL A 132 1.74 2.67 0.32
C VAL A 132 1.94 1.59 1.38
N LEU A 133 0.92 1.31 2.19
CA LEU A 133 0.98 0.26 3.21
C LEU A 133 1.10 -1.13 2.58
N TYR A 134 0.38 -1.40 1.50
CA TYR A 134 0.51 -2.62 0.71
C TYR A 134 1.95 -2.80 0.21
N TRP A 135 2.55 -1.76 -0.37
CA TRP A 135 3.93 -1.80 -0.84
C TRP A 135 4.92 -2.19 0.26
N GLN A 136 4.77 -1.60 1.44
CA GLN A 136 5.61 -1.92 2.59
C GLN A 136 5.45 -3.40 3.00
N MET A 137 4.21 -3.89 3.00
CA MET A 137 3.89 -5.27 3.37
C MET A 137 4.45 -6.29 2.38
N VAL A 138 4.39 -6.03 1.07
CA VAL A 138 4.78 -7.02 0.06
C VAL A 138 6.28 -7.07 -0.23
N ARG A 139 7.10 -6.19 0.37
CA ARG A 139 8.56 -6.19 0.18
C ARG A 139 9.22 -7.57 0.28
N PRO A 140 8.87 -8.45 1.25
CA PRO A 140 9.45 -9.78 1.34
C PRO A 140 9.16 -10.69 0.12
N PHE A 141 8.12 -10.39 -0.65
CA PHE A 141 7.67 -11.14 -1.84
C PHE A 141 8.31 -10.62 -3.14
N LEU A 142 9.02 -9.50 -3.11
CA LEU A 142 9.78 -8.96 -4.25
C LEU A 142 11.11 -9.71 -4.49
N LYS A 143 11.29 -10.88 -3.89
CA LYS A 143 12.42 -11.77 -4.18
C LYS A 143 12.10 -12.70 -5.35
N PRO A 144 13.10 -13.16 -6.11
CA PRO A 144 12.89 -14.10 -7.22
C PRO A 144 12.05 -15.31 -6.79
N GLY A 145 11.08 -15.68 -7.63
CA GLY A 145 10.19 -16.82 -7.40
C GLY A 145 8.90 -16.53 -6.60
N TYR A 146 8.66 -15.31 -6.14
CA TYR A 146 7.43 -14.96 -5.39
C TYR A 146 6.60 -13.83 -6.04
N HIS A 147 7.13 -13.16 -7.07
CA HIS A 147 6.50 -11.99 -7.67
C HIS A 147 5.13 -12.31 -8.29
N HIS A 148 4.92 -13.53 -8.78
CA HIS A 148 3.66 -13.94 -9.40
C HIS A 148 2.48 -13.91 -8.42
N TYR A 149 2.72 -14.11 -7.12
CA TYR A 149 1.69 -14.01 -6.08
C TYR A 149 1.13 -12.59 -5.93
N LEU A 150 1.92 -11.57 -6.30
CA LEU A 150 1.52 -10.17 -6.15
C LEU A 150 0.73 -9.62 -7.33
N ILE A 151 0.79 -10.28 -8.49
CA ILE A 151 0.18 -9.78 -9.74
C ILE A 151 -1.31 -9.45 -9.54
N PRO A 152 -2.17 -10.32 -8.97
CA PRO A 152 -3.60 -10.04 -8.88
C PRO A 152 -3.89 -8.76 -8.06
N SER A 153 -3.28 -8.63 -6.88
CA SER A 153 -3.50 -7.50 -5.98
C SER A 153 -2.84 -6.21 -6.47
N LEU A 154 -1.61 -6.28 -6.98
CA LEU A 154 -0.90 -5.10 -7.48
C LEU A 154 -1.55 -4.55 -8.75
N SER A 155 -1.99 -5.40 -9.68
CA SER A 155 -2.78 -4.97 -10.85
C SER A 155 -4.05 -4.24 -10.46
N GLN A 156 -4.77 -4.75 -9.44
CA GLN A 156 -5.98 -4.08 -8.96
C GLN A 156 -5.66 -2.72 -8.33
N ILE A 157 -4.61 -2.62 -7.51
CA ILE A 157 -4.19 -1.35 -6.88
C ILE A 157 -3.82 -0.32 -7.95
N VAL A 158 -2.96 -0.68 -8.91
CA VAL A 158 -2.56 0.21 -10.02
C VAL A 158 -3.77 0.66 -10.83
N ASN A 159 -4.70 -0.25 -11.11
CA ASN A 159 -5.93 0.08 -11.82
C ASN A 159 -6.81 1.06 -11.04
N VAL A 160 -7.05 0.84 -9.74
CA VAL A 160 -7.87 1.78 -8.96
C VAL A 160 -7.19 3.14 -8.83
N LEU A 161 -5.88 3.19 -8.59
CA LEU A 161 -5.12 4.44 -8.57
C LEU A 161 -5.22 5.21 -9.90
N SER A 162 -5.34 4.49 -11.02
CA SER A 162 -5.53 5.12 -12.33
C SER A 162 -6.87 5.82 -12.52
N GLN A 163 -7.87 5.43 -11.74
CA GLN A 163 -9.24 5.93 -11.78
C GLN A 163 -9.48 7.05 -10.75
N THR A 164 -8.58 7.18 -9.77
CA THR A 164 -8.59 8.27 -8.79
C THR A 164 -7.88 9.50 -9.32
N GLU A 165 -8.29 10.69 -8.88
CA GLU A 165 -7.57 11.96 -9.11
C GLU A 165 -6.29 12.04 -8.28
N GLU A 166 -5.44 11.03 -8.42
CA GLU A 166 -4.23 10.87 -7.60
C GLU A 166 -3.15 11.87 -8.03
N GLU A 167 -2.59 12.59 -7.06
CA GLU A 167 -1.60 13.65 -7.33
C GLU A 167 -0.20 13.09 -7.60
N ASP A 168 0.19 12.01 -6.92
CA ASP A 168 1.55 11.46 -6.93
C ASP A 168 1.79 10.48 -8.10
N LYS A 169 1.84 11.04 -9.31
CA LYS A 169 2.09 10.26 -10.53
C LYS A 169 3.39 9.46 -10.48
N GLU A 170 4.37 9.93 -9.70
CA GLU A 170 5.66 9.24 -9.52
C GLU A 170 5.52 7.96 -8.72
N TRP A 171 4.70 7.96 -7.67
CA TRP A 171 4.33 6.77 -6.91
C TRP A 171 3.57 5.76 -7.76
N ARG A 172 2.56 6.20 -8.51
CA ARG A 172 1.86 5.31 -9.44
C ARG A 172 2.82 4.70 -10.46
N ALA A 173 3.75 5.48 -11.02
CA ALA A 173 4.75 4.97 -11.96
C ALA A 173 5.65 3.90 -11.32
N GLU A 174 6.02 4.06 -10.04
CA GLU A 174 6.79 3.06 -9.29
C GLU A 174 6.05 1.72 -9.23
N LEU A 175 4.79 1.74 -8.83
CA LEU A 175 3.96 0.54 -8.76
C LEU A 175 3.75 -0.11 -10.13
N MET A 176 3.66 0.69 -11.20
CA MET A 176 3.57 0.19 -12.58
C MET A 176 4.87 -0.51 -13.02
N LEU A 177 6.03 0.03 -12.69
CA LEU A 177 7.32 -0.61 -12.98
C LEU A 177 7.44 -1.95 -12.26
N GLU A 178 7.08 -2.02 -10.98
CA GLU A 178 7.11 -3.28 -10.23
C GLU A 178 6.13 -4.29 -10.81
N LEU A 179 4.92 -3.85 -11.19
CA LEU A 179 3.94 -4.76 -11.77
C LEU A 179 4.43 -5.36 -13.10
N LEU A 180 5.12 -4.57 -13.93
CA LEU A 180 5.75 -5.07 -15.13
C LEU A 180 6.82 -6.12 -14.80
N GLU A 181 7.66 -5.87 -13.81
CA GLU A 181 8.67 -6.83 -13.37
C GLU A 181 8.01 -8.13 -12.87
N CYS A 182 6.89 -8.02 -12.14
CA CYS A 182 6.13 -9.19 -11.71
C CYS A 182 5.63 -10.03 -12.90
N TYR A 183 5.07 -9.41 -13.94
CA TYR A 183 4.66 -10.13 -15.15
C TYR A 183 5.85 -10.80 -15.86
N VAL A 184 6.97 -10.10 -15.97
CA VAL A 184 8.20 -10.58 -16.61
C VAL A 184 8.78 -11.78 -15.86
N GLN A 185 8.91 -11.70 -14.54
CA GLN A 185 9.43 -12.77 -13.69
C GLN A 185 8.52 -14.00 -13.69
N ALA A 186 7.21 -13.80 -13.84
CA ALA A 186 6.23 -14.88 -13.97
C ALA A 186 6.18 -15.51 -15.38
N GLY A 187 6.97 -15.02 -16.34
CA GLY A 187 6.95 -15.49 -17.73
C GLY A 187 5.68 -15.12 -18.50
N ARG A 188 4.86 -14.19 -17.99
CA ARG A 188 3.57 -13.77 -18.56
C ARG A 188 3.77 -12.71 -19.64
N LYS A 189 4.49 -13.06 -20.72
CA LYS A 189 4.94 -12.11 -21.77
C LYS A 189 3.79 -11.35 -22.44
N GLU A 190 2.68 -12.02 -22.74
CA GLU A 190 1.51 -11.38 -23.38
C GLU A 190 0.87 -10.30 -22.49
N GLU A 191 0.76 -10.58 -21.20
CA GLU A 191 0.19 -9.64 -20.23
C GLU A 191 1.15 -8.48 -19.96
N ALA A 192 2.46 -8.75 -19.88
CA ALA A 192 3.48 -7.72 -19.81
C ALA A 192 3.39 -6.76 -21.00
N ALA A 193 3.29 -7.29 -22.24
CA ALA A 193 3.17 -6.48 -23.45
C ALA A 193 1.88 -5.64 -23.46
N ARG A 194 0.73 -6.25 -23.12
CA ARG A 194 -0.56 -5.54 -23.03
C ARG A 194 -0.52 -4.44 -21.96
N PHE A 195 0.10 -4.72 -20.82
CA PHE A 195 0.23 -3.74 -19.73
C PHE A 195 1.11 -2.55 -20.16
N CYS A 196 2.24 -2.81 -20.84
CA CYS A 196 3.14 -1.78 -21.38
C CYS A 196 2.43 -0.78 -22.30
N SER A 197 1.41 -1.19 -23.07
CA SER A 197 0.62 -0.30 -23.93
C SER A 197 -0.04 0.85 -23.16
N SER A 198 -0.29 0.68 -21.85
CA SER A 198 -0.82 1.72 -20.97
C SER A 198 0.26 2.35 -20.06
N ALA A 199 1.21 1.54 -19.60
CA ALA A 199 2.24 1.98 -18.65
C ALA A 199 3.29 2.89 -19.28
N ALA A 200 3.77 2.53 -20.47
CA ALA A 200 4.83 3.29 -21.14
C ALA A 200 4.37 4.71 -21.51
N PRO A 201 3.18 4.93 -22.12
CA PRO A 201 2.69 6.28 -22.38
C PRO A 201 2.46 7.09 -21.09
N PHE A 202 1.91 6.45 -20.04
CA PHE A 202 1.69 7.13 -18.76
C PHE A 202 3.01 7.64 -18.16
N ILE A 203 4.02 6.76 -18.05
CA ILE A 203 5.34 7.11 -17.49
C ILE A 203 6.03 8.15 -18.37
N LYS A 204 5.96 8.03 -19.71
CA LYS A 204 6.55 9.00 -20.63
C LYS A 204 6.00 10.41 -20.43
N SER A 205 4.68 10.53 -20.26
CA SER A 205 4.00 11.82 -20.14
C SER A 205 4.11 12.46 -18.76
N HIS A 206 4.11 11.67 -17.68
CA HIS A 206 4.01 12.19 -16.31
C HIS A 206 5.31 12.07 -15.51
N VAL A 207 6.16 11.09 -15.84
CA VAL A 207 7.37 10.74 -15.06
C VAL A 207 8.53 10.40 -16.02
N PRO A 208 8.89 11.30 -16.97
CA PRO A 208 9.80 11.00 -18.07
C PRO A 208 11.19 10.51 -17.61
N GLN A 209 11.63 10.90 -16.42
CA GLN A 209 12.87 10.43 -15.81
C GLN A 209 12.90 8.91 -15.57
N LYS A 210 11.73 8.27 -15.39
CA LYS A 210 11.60 6.82 -15.23
C LYS A 210 11.35 6.09 -16.56
N TYR A 211 11.09 6.81 -17.66
CA TYR A 211 10.77 6.19 -18.95
C TYR A 211 11.90 5.28 -19.48
N ARG A 212 13.17 5.67 -19.27
CA ARG A 212 14.32 4.85 -19.63
C ARG A 212 14.30 3.47 -18.95
N GLN A 213 13.77 3.39 -17.73
CA GLN A 213 13.70 2.14 -16.97
C GLN A 213 12.71 1.16 -17.62
N ILE A 214 11.47 1.60 -17.88
CA ILE A 214 10.47 0.76 -18.56
C ILE A 214 10.92 0.37 -19.96
N PHE A 215 11.50 1.31 -20.73
CA PHE A 215 12.03 1.02 -22.06
C PHE A 215 13.11 -0.08 -22.04
N SER A 216 14.02 -0.04 -21.06
CA SER A 216 15.06 -1.06 -20.93
C SER A 216 14.50 -2.45 -20.64
N VAL A 217 13.42 -2.55 -19.86
CA VAL A 217 12.72 -3.82 -19.62
C VAL A 217 12.03 -4.29 -20.91
N MET A 218 11.35 -3.39 -21.61
CA MET A 218 10.64 -3.69 -22.85
C MET A 218 11.57 -4.21 -23.95
N VAL A 219 12.77 -3.65 -24.10
CA VAL A 219 13.78 -4.13 -25.05
C VAL A 219 14.29 -5.52 -24.65
N ARG A 220 14.80 -5.69 -23.43
CA ARG A 220 15.40 -6.97 -22.97
C ARG A 220 14.45 -8.15 -23.03
N ARG A 221 13.15 -7.88 -22.88
CA ARG A 221 12.11 -8.91 -22.86
C ARG A 221 11.31 -8.98 -24.16
N GLU A 222 11.73 -8.23 -25.18
CA GLU A 222 11.09 -8.18 -26.50
C GLU A 222 9.58 -7.93 -26.39
N LEU A 223 9.20 -6.89 -25.63
CA LEU A 223 7.81 -6.49 -25.39
C LEU A 223 7.34 -5.37 -26.34
N MET A 224 8.16 -5.00 -27.32
CA MET A 224 7.89 -3.96 -28.32
C MET A 224 8.07 -4.50 -29.72
N ASP A 225 7.28 -3.98 -30.65
CA ASP A 225 7.52 -4.23 -32.07
C ASP A 225 8.68 -3.38 -32.62
N GLU A 226 9.25 -3.82 -33.74
CA GLU A 226 10.40 -3.15 -34.36
C GLU A 226 10.12 -1.72 -34.82
N LEU A 227 8.88 -1.40 -35.21
CA LEU A 227 8.54 -0.06 -35.69
C LEU A 227 8.53 0.92 -34.52
N GLN A 228 7.88 0.55 -33.41
CA GLN A 228 7.89 1.31 -32.17
C GLN A 228 9.32 1.52 -31.64
N LEU A 229 10.15 0.49 -31.66
CA LEU A 229 11.55 0.59 -31.23
C LEU A 229 12.34 1.61 -32.07
N LYS A 230 12.22 1.53 -33.41
CA LYS A 230 12.88 2.47 -34.33
C LYS A 230 12.42 3.91 -34.10
N GLU A 231 11.13 4.11 -33.85
CA GLU A 231 10.57 5.43 -33.58
C GLU A 231 11.08 6.02 -32.25
N GLU A 232 11.06 5.25 -31.16
CA GLU A 232 11.57 5.69 -29.85
C GLU A 232 13.07 6.03 -29.91
N MET A 233 13.86 5.20 -30.60
CA MET A 233 15.31 5.43 -30.77
C MET A 233 15.62 6.69 -31.58
N LYS A 234 14.86 6.95 -32.65
CA LYS A 234 15.03 8.15 -33.48
C LYS A 234 14.82 9.43 -32.67
N ASN A 235 13.92 9.40 -31.70
CA ASN A 235 13.53 10.56 -30.90
C ASN A 235 14.41 10.76 -29.65
N SER A 236 15.31 9.82 -29.32
CA SER A 236 16.15 9.92 -28.13
C SER A 236 17.48 9.16 -28.22
N VAL A 237 18.58 9.90 -28.09
CA VAL A 237 19.94 9.34 -27.97
C VAL A 237 20.05 8.45 -26.72
N SER A 238 19.45 8.87 -25.60
CA SER A 238 19.47 8.11 -24.34
C SER A 238 18.79 6.74 -24.50
N LEU A 239 17.68 6.67 -25.23
CA LEU A 239 16.99 5.41 -25.53
C LEU A 239 17.77 4.57 -26.55
N SER A 240 18.41 5.18 -27.54
CA SER A 240 19.30 4.47 -28.46
C SER A 240 20.46 3.80 -27.74
N VAL A 241 21.13 4.51 -26.82
CA VAL A 241 22.18 3.94 -25.98
C VAL A 241 21.63 2.81 -25.10
N ALA A 242 20.48 3.03 -24.46
CA ALA A 242 19.83 2.00 -23.65
C ALA A 242 19.51 0.74 -24.48
N PHE A 243 19.00 0.89 -25.69
CA PHE A 243 18.72 -0.23 -26.60
C PHE A 243 19.97 -1.06 -26.86
N TYR A 244 21.07 -0.43 -27.31
CA TYR A 244 22.29 -1.17 -27.64
C TYR A 244 22.90 -1.87 -26.42
N ILE A 245 22.91 -1.22 -25.26
CA ILE A 245 23.38 -1.84 -24.00
C ILE A 245 22.55 -3.07 -23.65
N ASN A 246 21.23 -2.99 -23.76
CA ASN A 246 20.32 -4.07 -23.40
C ASN A 246 20.29 -5.23 -24.42
N MET A 247 20.87 -5.04 -25.62
CA MET A 247 21.03 -6.07 -26.64
C MET A 247 22.36 -6.84 -26.56
N LEU A 248 23.30 -6.39 -25.72
CA LEU A 248 24.56 -7.10 -25.48
C LEU A 248 24.25 -8.44 -24.80
N LYS A 249 24.86 -9.52 -25.31
CA LYS A 249 24.75 -10.88 -24.76
C LYS A 249 25.79 -11.13 -23.68
#